data_AF-R9K0P2-F1
#
_entry.id   AF-R9K0P2-F1
#
_cell.length_a   1.000
_cell.length_b   1.000
_cell.length_c   1.000
_cell.angle_alpha   90.00
_cell.angle_beta   90.00
_cell.angle_gamma   90.00
#
_symmetry.space_group_name_H-M   'P 1'
#
loop_
_entity.id
_entity.type
_entity.pdbx_description
1 polymer ?
#
loop_
_entity_poly.entity_id
_entity_poly.type
_entity_poly.pdbx_seq_one_letter_code
_entity_poly.pdbx_strand_id
1 'polypeptide(L)'
;MAEDMRKAVYMEFHRKPADENEMLHSVFPGEKWRVQIEKIIELPREEFLGFADELYGHFAFLYDNGEYMYFDEDEGCAHCLLVMTPDRREGILAQAEGFPYVRYGAYVPDCNVLDLSGISVESQIPRTSIPERPITMQNPAIQNPKNGNRSETYKNRTKEREER
;
A
#
# COMPACT_ATOMS: atom_id res chain seq x y z
N MET A 1 -11.16 30.78 -21.74
CA MET A 1 -10.38 29.85 -20.91
C MET A 1 -11.27 29.56 -19.72
N ALA A 2 -11.92 28.38 -19.70
CA ALA A 2 -12.68 27.99 -18.54
C ALA A 2 -11.64 27.59 -17.49
N GLU A 3 -11.43 28.46 -16.50
CA GLU A 3 -10.77 28.05 -15.26
C GLU A 3 -11.52 26.83 -14.77
N ASP A 4 -10.82 25.70 -14.74
CA ASP A 4 -11.31 24.45 -14.24
C ASP A 4 -11.53 24.67 -12.73
N MET A 5 -12.71 25.18 -12.37
CA MET A 5 -13.13 25.42 -10.99
C MET A 5 -13.34 24.06 -10.34
N ARG A 6 -12.25 23.35 -10.06
CA ARG A 6 -12.24 22.25 -9.12
C ARG A 6 -12.81 22.81 -7.82
N LYS A 7 -13.86 22.17 -7.32
CA LYS A 7 -14.50 22.60 -6.08
C LYS A 7 -13.45 22.57 -4.98
N ALA A 8 -13.11 23.73 -4.42
CA ALA A 8 -12.14 23.82 -3.35
C ALA A 8 -12.60 22.94 -2.17
N VAL A 9 -11.73 22.03 -1.75
CA VAL A 9 -11.93 21.19 -0.57
C VAL A 9 -11.15 21.80 0.58
N TYR A 10 -11.77 21.83 1.76
CA TYR A 10 -11.14 22.29 2.98
C TYR A 10 -11.17 21.17 4.01
N MET A 11 -10.04 20.97 4.69
CA MET A 11 -9.89 19.97 5.75
C MET A 11 -9.31 20.63 7.01
N GLU A 12 -9.58 20.01 8.16
CA GLU A 12 -9.03 20.43 9.45
C GLU A 12 -7.71 19.68 9.68
N PHE A 13 -6.61 20.44 9.68
CA PHE A 13 -5.27 19.92 9.91
C PHE A 13 -4.88 20.09 11.37
N HIS A 14 -4.45 19.01 11.98
CA HIS A 14 -3.87 19.03 13.31
C HIS A 14 -2.36 19.11 13.17
N ARG A 15 -1.74 19.97 13.96
CA ARG A 15 -0.29 20.09 14.02
C ARG A 15 0.25 18.94 14.86
N LYS A 16 1.19 18.19 14.28
CA LYS A 16 1.98 17.20 14.99
C LYS A 16 1.13 16.11 15.69
N PRO A 17 0.11 15.54 15.00
CA PRO A 17 -0.67 14.45 15.56
C PRO A 17 0.23 13.23 15.75
N ALA A 18 0.08 12.51 16.86
CA ALA A 18 0.74 11.24 17.09
C ALA A 18 0.10 10.11 16.28
N ASP A 19 -1.22 10.13 16.17
CA ASP A 19 -2.03 9.07 15.57
C ASP A 19 -3.35 9.63 15.01
N GLU A 20 -4.14 8.76 14.39
CA GLU A 20 -5.46 9.09 13.86
C GLU A 20 -6.46 9.55 14.93
N ASN A 21 -6.36 9.01 16.14
CA ASN A 21 -7.28 9.33 17.23
C ASN A 21 -7.06 10.76 17.73
N GLU A 22 -5.80 11.24 17.76
CA GLU A 22 -5.50 12.64 18.05
C GLU A 22 -6.05 13.60 16.99
N MET A 23 -6.10 13.19 15.71
CA MET A 23 -6.77 13.99 14.67
C MET A 23 -8.30 13.99 14.83
N LEU A 24 -8.90 12.84 15.14
CA LEU A 24 -10.36 12.70 15.24
C LEU A 24 -10.96 13.29 16.52
N HIS A 25 -10.20 13.26 17.62
CA HIS A 25 -10.67 13.58 18.97
C HIS A 25 -9.76 14.60 19.66
N SER A 26 -9.11 15.48 18.89
CA SER A 26 -8.25 16.51 19.44
C SER A 26 -8.99 17.43 20.42
N VAL A 27 -8.36 17.71 21.56
CA VAL A 27 -8.84 18.73 22.51
C VAL A 27 -8.44 20.14 22.09
N PHE A 28 -7.53 20.26 21.11
CA PHE A 28 -7.12 21.51 20.51
C PHE A 28 -7.71 21.62 19.10
N PRO A 29 -8.28 22.78 18.74
CA PRO A 29 -8.82 22.96 17.40
C PRO A 29 -7.69 22.82 16.37
N GLY A 30 -7.96 22.13 15.27
CA GLY A 30 -7.09 22.13 14.12
C GLY A 30 -7.23 23.43 13.32
N GLU A 31 -6.42 23.55 12.29
CA GLU A 31 -6.47 24.66 11.35
C GLU A 31 -7.18 24.23 10.07
N LYS A 32 -8.18 25.01 9.65
CA LYS A 32 -8.94 24.70 8.44
C LYS A 32 -8.25 25.33 7.23
N TRP A 33 -7.71 24.49 6.36
CA TRP A 33 -6.98 24.92 5.17
C TRP A 33 -7.61 24.39 3.89
N ARG A 34 -7.40 25.11 2.79
CA ARG A 34 -7.68 24.58 1.46
C ARG A 34 -6.70 23.44 1.18
N VAL A 35 -7.15 22.40 0.49
CA VAL A 35 -6.36 21.21 0.19
C VAL A 35 -6.02 21.16 -1.29
N GLN A 36 -4.74 20.94 -1.59
CA GLN A 36 -4.25 20.51 -2.89
C GLN A 36 -3.51 19.18 -2.72
N ILE A 37 -3.97 18.15 -3.44
CA ILE A 37 -3.36 16.82 -3.39
C ILE A 37 -2.36 16.75 -4.54
N GLU A 38 -1.08 16.61 -4.20
CA GLU A 38 -0.01 16.53 -5.20
C GLU A 38 0.25 15.09 -5.66
N LYS A 39 0.09 14.13 -4.75
CA LYS A 39 0.33 12.71 -5.02
C LYS A 39 -0.49 11.83 -4.07
N ILE A 40 -0.88 10.66 -4.58
CA ILE A 40 -1.53 9.60 -3.81
C ILE A 40 -0.50 8.52 -3.48
N ILE A 41 -0.41 8.14 -2.20
CA ILE A 41 0.38 7.01 -1.73
C ILE A 41 -0.59 5.88 -1.38
N GLU A 42 -0.55 4.79 -2.14
CA GLU A 42 -1.35 3.60 -1.86
C GLU A 42 -0.56 2.60 -1.02
N LEU A 43 -1.04 2.37 0.21
CA LEU A 43 -0.48 1.39 1.14
C LEU A 43 -1.36 0.14 1.24
N PRO A 44 -0.78 -1.06 1.46
CA PRO A 44 -1.53 -2.19 1.99
C PRO A 44 -2.27 -1.82 3.28
N ARG A 45 -3.43 -2.43 3.56
CA ARG A 45 -4.24 -2.07 4.75
C ARG A 45 -3.45 -2.18 6.06
N GLU A 46 -2.61 -3.20 6.23
CA GLU A 46 -1.80 -3.34 7.45
C GLU A 46 -0.78 -2.19 7.61
N GLU A 47 -0.14 -1.77 6.52
CA GLU A 47 0.80 -0.65 6.55
C GLU A 47 0.09 0.69 6.74
N PHE A 48 -1.10 0.87 6.15
CA PHE A 48 -1.92 2.05 6.40
C PHE A 48 -2.31 2.16 7.87
N LEU A 49 -2.74 1.06 8.50
CA LEU A 49 -3.07 1.05 9.92
C LEU A 49 -1.84 1.36 10.78
N GLY A 50 -0.68 0.81 10.45
CA GLY A 50 0.58 1.14 11.14
C GLY A 50 0.99 2.61 10.96
N PHE A 51 0.73 3.19 9.78
CA PHE A 51 0.93 4.62 9.54
C PHE A 51 -0.04 5.49 10.34
N ALA A 52 -1.31 5.10 10.40
CA ALA A 52 -2.35 5.81 11.15
C ALA A 52 -2.14 5.76 12.67
N ASP A 53 -1.50 4.71 13.20
CA ASP A 53 -1.19 4.53 14.62
C ASP A 53 0.09 5.27 15.07
N GLU A 54 0.99 5.62 14.14
CA GLU A 54 2.27 6.27 14.46
C GLU A 54 2.72 7.23 13.35
N LEU A 55 2.23 8.47 13.39
CA LEU A 55 2.47 9.51 12.39
C LEU A 55 3.84 10.21 12.50
N TYR A 56 4.56 10.00 13.61
CA TYR A 56 5.98 10.36 13.76
C TYR A 56 6.93 9.27 13.27
N GLY A 57 6.40 8.13 12.85
CA GLY A 57 7.17 7.02 12.32
C GLY A 57 8.00 7.41 11.10
N HIS A 58 9.03 6.60 10.84
CA HIS A 58 9.88 6.76 9.67
C HIS A 58 9.29 6.03 8.46
N PHE A 59 8.63 6.77 7.57
CA PHE A 59 8.10 6.23 6.32
C PHE A 59 8.87 6.79 5.12
N ALA A 60 9.50 5.92 4.33
CA ALA A 60 10.36 6.34 3.21
C ALA A 60 9.64 7.27 2.22
N PHE A 61 8.36 6.99 1.93
CA PHE A 61 7.57 7.81 1.02
C PHE A 61 7.42 9.26 1.47
N LEU A 62 7.49 9.58 2.77
CA LEU A 62 7.44 10.96 3.24
C LEU A 62 8.72 11.72 2.87
N TYR A 63 9.87 11.06 2.95
CA TYR A 63 11.15 11.63 2.55
C TYR A 63 11.22 11.81 1.04
N ASP A 64 10.88 10.75 0.30
CA ASP A 64 10.99 10.72 -1.17
C ASP A 64 10.06 11.75 -1.83
N ASN A 65 8.99 12.14 -1.15
CA ASN A 65 7.98 13.07 -1.64
C ASN A 65 7.96 14.41 -0.88
N GLY A 66 9.04 14.73 -0.15
CA GLY A 66 9.12 15.96 0.66
C GLY A 66 8.89 17.26 -0.13
N GLU A 67 9.26 17.28 -1.42
CA GLU A 67 9.07 18.44 -2.31
C GLU A 67 7.59 18.76 -2.63
N TYR A 68 6.69 17.78 -2.48
CA TYR A 68 5.26 17.92 -2.76
C TYR A 68 4.45 18.39 -1.53
N MET A 69 5.11 18.58 -0.40
CA MET A 69 4.46 18.90 0.88
C MET A 69 4.89 20.26 1.41
N TYR A 70 4.08 21.28 1.17
CA TYR A 70 4.33 22.65 1.63
C TYR A 70 3.01 23.38 1.88
N PHE A 71 3.10 24.55 2.53
CA PHE A 71 1.96 25.43 2.71
C PHE A 71 2.16 26.66 1.83
N ASP A 72 1.18 26.94 0.98
CA ASP A 72 1.10 28.18 0.19
C ASP A 72 0.38 29.23 1.04
N GLU A 73 1.15 30.21 1.53
CA GLU A 73 0.63 31.29 2.37
C GLU A 73 -0.29 32.26 1.59
N ASP A 74 -0.02 32.48 0.30
CA ASP A 74 -0.79 33.41 -0.53
C ASP A 74 -2.19 32.84 -0.83
N GLU A 75 -2.27 31.52 -1.04
CA GLU A 75 -3.52 30.82 -1.33
C GLU A 75 -4.19 30.19 -0.09
N GLY A 76 -3.52 30.19 1.07
CA GLY A 76 -3.98 29.52 2.29
C GLY A 76 -4.20 28.01 2.06
N CYS A 77 -3.26 27.39 1.34
CA CYS A 77 -3.42 26.06 0.77
C CYS A 77 -2.34 25.09 1.26
N ALA A 78 -2.77 23.96 1.81
CA ALA A 78 -1.91 22.85 2.13
C ALA A 78 -1.73 21.94 0.89
N HIS A 79 -0.51 21.93 0.37
CA HIS A 79 -0.07 20.93 -0.61
C HIS A 79 0.36 19.68 0.14
N CYS A 80 -0.26 18.55 -0.16
CA CYS A 80 -0.14 17.35 0.67
C CYS A 80 -0.15 16.06 -0.15
N LEU A 81 0.35 15.01 0.48
CA LEU A 81 0.16 13.63 0.02
C LEU A 81 -1.15 13.11 0.56
N LEU A 82 -1.90 12.38 -0.26
CA LEU A 82 -3.02 11.56 0.23
C LEU A 82 -2.54 10.13 0.42
N VAL A 83 -2.37 9.71 1.67
CA VAL A 83 -2.05 8.33 2.02
C VAL A 83 -3.35 7.56 2.24
N MET A 84 -3.56 6.46 1.51
CA MET A 84 -4.81 5.71 1.54
C MET A 84 -4.62 4.24 1.19
N THR A 85 -5.67 3.45 1.42
CA THR A 85 -5.77 2.07 0.92
C THR A 85 -6.37 2.01 -0.49
N PRO A 86 -6.11 0.95 -1.28
CA PRO A 86 -6.63 0.83 -2.66
C PRO A 86 -8.15 0.81 -2.79
N ASP A 87 -8.87 0.46 -1.71
CA ASP A 87 -10.33 0.50 -1.68
C ASP A 87 -10.89 1.93 -1.48
N ARG A 88 -10.01 2.93 -1.31
CA ARG A 88 -10.32 4.37 -1.22
C ARG A 88 -11.36 4.73 -0.18
N ARG A 89 -11.46 3.94 0.90
CA ARG A 89 -12.41 4.19 1.98
C ARG A 89 -11.98 5.37 2.82
N GLU A 90 -10.82 5.25 3.43
CA GLU A 90 -10.28 6.23 4.37
C GLU A 90 -8.88 6.64 3.92
N GLY A 91 -8.45 7.82 4.36
CA GLY A 91 -7.13 8.33 4.06
C GLY A 91 -6.68 9.40 5.03
N ILE A 92 -5.41 9.74 4.94
CA ILE A 92 -4.77 10.78 5.73
C ILE A 92 -4.07 11.72 4.75
N LEU A 93 -4.37 13.01 4.86
CA LEU A 93 -3.59 14.05 4.19
C LEU A 93 -2.35 14.32 5.03
N ALA A 94 -1.18 14.05 4.46
CA ALA A 94 0.10 14.28 5.08
C ALA A 94 0.76 15.52 4.48
N GLN A 95 1.06 16.50 5.35
CA GLN A 95 1.87 17.66 5.02
C GLN A 95 3.04 17.71 6.00
N ALA A 96 4.26 17.82 5.49
CA ALA A 96 5.46 17.70 6.29
C ALA A 96 6.34 18.95 6.38
N GLU A 97 6.15 19.99 5.56
CA GLU A 97 7.07 21.15 5.45
C GLU A 97 8.56 20.75 5.34
N GLY A 98 8.87 19.70 4.56
CA GLY A 98 10.23 19.17 4.43
C GLY A 98 10.75 18.35 5.63
N PHE A 99 9.92 18.07 6.63
CA PHE A 99 10.23 17.15 7.71
C PHE A 99 9.99 15.69 7.31
N PRO A 100 10.61 14.73 8.01
CA PRO A 100 10.45 13.31 7.71
C PRO A 100 9.23 12.63 8.35
N TYR A 101 8.26 13.40 8.81
CA TYR A 101 7.08 12.93 9.52
C TYR A 101 5.88 13.82 9.18
N VAL A 102 4.67 13.38 9.55
CA VAL A 102 3.45 14.16 9.33
C VAL A 102 3.41 15.34 10.29
N ARG A 103 3.91 16.49 9.84
CA ARG A 103 3.96 17.71 10.65
C ARG A 103 2.58 18.34 10.79
N TYR A 104 1.75 18.22 9.76
CA TYR A 104 0.33 18.51 9.79
C TYR A 104 -0.43 17.37 9.13
N GLY A 105 -1.42 16.82 9.84
CA GLY A 105 -2.24 15.71 9.40
C GLY A 105 -3.72 16.06 9.39
N ALA A 106 -4.45 15.57 8.39
CA ALA A 106 -5.91 15.63 8.39
C ALA A 106 -6.49 14.26 8.00
N TYR A 107 -7.43 13.76 8.81
CA TYR A 107 -8.13 12.51 8.50
C TYR A 107 -9.24 12.73 7.46
N VAL A 108 -9.33 11.83 6.50
CA VAL A 108 -10.32 11.83 5.42
C VAL A 108 -11.22 10.58 5.59
N PRO A 109 -12.43 10.73 6.15
CA PRO A 109 -13.32 9.58 6.41
C PRO A 109 -13.84 8.90 5.14
N ASP A 110 -13.95 9.64 4.04
CA ASP A 110 -14.36 9.15 2.73
C ASP A 110 -13.57 9.87 1.65
N CYS A 111 -12.64 9.17 1.00
CA CYS A 111 -11.81 9.78 -0.03
C CYS A 111 -12.57 10.08 -1.33
N ASN A 112 -13.80 9.58 -1.51
CA ASN A 112 -14.63 9.90 -2.67
C ASN A 112 -15.12 11.35 -2.69
N VAL A 113 -14.97 12.09 -1.57
CA VAL A 113 -15.25 13.54 -1.53
C VAL A 113 -14.19 14.37 -2.25
N LEU A 114 -13.04 13.76 -2.57
CA LEU A 114 -11.89 14.41 -3.20
C LEU A 114 -11.91 14.16 -4.71
N ASP A 115 -11.59 15.18 -5.49
CA ASP A 115 -11.33 15.01 -6.93
C ASP A 115 -9.89 14.51 -7.13
N LEU A 116 -9.77 13.18 -7.31
CA LEU A 116 -8.49 12.50 -7.51
C LEU A 116 -8.15 12.33 -9.00
N SER A 117 -8.90 12.97 -9.91
CA SER A 117 -8.68 12.82 -11.35
C SER A 117 -7.36 13.46 -11.78
N GLY A 118 -6.52 12.66 -12.46
CA GLY A 118 -5.21 13.09 -12.96
C GLY A 118 -4.10 13.17 -11.91
N ILE A 119 -4.37 12.83 -10.64
CA ILE A 119 -3.34 12.79 -9.60
C ILE A 119 -2.48 11.54 -9.75
N SER A 120 -1.16 11.69 -9.64
CA SER A 120 -0.23 10.57 -9.73
C SER A 120 -0.36 9.64 -8.51
N VAL A 121 -0.27 8.32 -8.76
CA VAL A 121 -0.38 7.29 -7.71
C VAL A 121 0.94 6.55 -7.58
N GLU A 122 1.46 6.49 -6.37
CA GLU A 122 2.63 5.72 -5.98
C GLU A 122 2.18 4.56 -5.08
N SER A 123 2.28 3.33 -5.57
CA SER A 123 1.86 2.14 -4.83
C SER A 123 3.04 1.52 -4.11
N GLN A 124 2.92 1.37 -2.79
CA GLN A 124 3.88 0.65 -1.94
C GLN A 124 3.53 -0.86 -1.84
N ILE A 125 2.50 -1.32 -2.57
CA ILE A 125 2.09 -2.71 -2.55
C ILE A 125 3.13 -3.55 -3.29
N PRO A 126 3.76 -4.54 -2.63
CA PRO A 126 4.68 -5.44 -3.30
C PRO A 126 3.97 -6.11 -4.47
N ARG A 127 4.52 -5.99 -5.68
CA ARG A 127 4.12 -6.84 -6.80
C ARG A 127 4.52 -8.26 -6.42
N THR A 128 3.63 -9.00 -5.77
CA THR A 128 3.86 -10.42 -5.52
C THR A 128 4.17 -11.04 -6.88
N SER A 129 5.38 -11.58 -7.03
CA SER A 129 5.72 -12.41 -8.19
C SER A 129 4.60 -13.42 -8.35
N ILE A 130 4.00 -13.45 -9.54
CA ILE A 130 3.09 -14.52 -9.94
C ILE A 130 3.81 -15.83 -9.54
N PRO A 131 3.25 -16.67 -8.64
CA PRO A 131 3.85 -17.98 -8.43
C PRO A 131 3.78 -18.68 -9.78
N GLU A 132 4.94 -18.97 -10.38
CA GLU A 132 5.01 -19.83 -11.55
C GLU A 132 4.21 -21.08 -11.20
N ARG A 133 3.03 -21.24 -11.82
CA ARG A 133 2.24 -22.45 -11.62
C ARG A 133 3.14 -23.61 -12.03
N PRO A 134 3.35 -24.63 -11.19
CA PRO A 134 4.10 -25.80 -11.64
C PRO A 134 3.34 -26.38 -12.83
N ILE A 135 4.04 -26.54 -13.96
CA ILE A 135 3.53 -27.21 -15.15
C ILE A 135 3.11 -28.59 -14.67
N THR A 136 1.80 -28.80 -14.52
CA THR A 136 1.27 -30.13 -14.22
C THR A 136 1.49 -30.95 -15.49
N MET A 137 2.48 -31.84 -15.49
CA MET A 137 2.65 -32.81 -16.56
C MET A 137 1.35 -33.63 -16.63
N GLN A 138 0.53 -33.33 -17.63
CA GLN A 138 -0.58 -34.17 -18.03
C GLN A 138 0.02 -35.48 -18.53
N ASN A 139 -0.10 -36.52 -17.70
CA ASN A 139 -0.01 -37.90 -18.11
C ASN A 139 -1.14 -38.21 -19.09
N PRO A 140 -0.85 -38.82 -20.25
CA PRO A 140 -1.78 -39.69 -20.93
C PRO A 140 -1.25 -41.12 -20.82
N ALA A 141 -1.77 -41.89 -19.86
CA ALA A 141 -2.01 -43.31 -20.15
C ALA A 141 -3.00 -43.32 -21.34
N ILE A 142 -2.89 -44.12 -22.39
CA ILE A 142 -2.79 -45.58 -22.48
C ILE A 142 -2.31 -45.85 -23.94
N GLN A 143 -1.36 -46.77 -24.20
CA GLN A 143 -1.65 -48.08 -24.79
C GLN A 143 -0.38 -48.95 -24.86
N ASN A 144 -0.43 -50.11 -24.22
CA ASN A 144 0.39 -51.30 -24.49
C ASN A 144 -0.52 -52.25 -25.31
N PRO A 145 -0.03 -53.14 -26.23
CA PRO A 145 0.83 -54.26 -25.80
C PRO A 145 1.76 -54.93 -26.87
N LYS A 146 2.68 -55.79 -26.36
CA LYS A 146 3.46 -56.89 -27.01
C LYS A 146 4.63 -56.42 -27.91
N ASN A 147 5.85 -56.98 -27.90
CA ASN A 147 6.32 -58.36 -27.67
C ASN A 147 7.89 -58.36 -27.58
N GLY A 148 8.51 -59.37 -26.94
CA GLY A 148 9.79 -59.95 -27.40
C GLY A 148 11.10 -59.76 -26.61
N ASN A 149 11.39 -60.72 -25.71
CA ASN A 149 12.71 -61.34 -25.38
C ASN A 149 14.03 -60.52 -25.39
N ARG A 150 14.74 -60.48 -24.25
CA ARG A 150 15.95 -61.31 -23.97
C ARG A 150 16.52 -61.08 -22.55
N SER A 151 17.33 -62.07 -22.14
CA SER A 151 18.05 -62.37 -20.90
C SER A 151 18.71 -61.18 -20.16
N GLU A 152 19.13 -61.25 -18.90
CA GLU A 152 19.84 -62.32 -18.20
C GLU A 152 19.83 -62.05 -16.68
N THR A 153 19.74 -63.15 -15.94
CA THR A 153 20.16 -63.41 -14.56
C THR A 153 21.03 -62.36 -13.84
N TYR A 154 20.76 -62.07 -12.56
CA TYR A 154 21.70 -62.27 -11.44
C TYR A 154 20.97 -62.31 -10.08
N LYS A 155 20.82 -63.55 -9.59
CA LYS A 155 20.90 -64.08 -8.22
C LYS A 155 20.72 -63.13 -7.01
N ASN A 156 19.66 -63.43 -6.25
CA ASN A 156 19.65 -63.76 -4.81
C ASN A 156 20.53 -62.97 -3.83
N ARG A 157 19.89 -62.28 -2.88
CA ARG A 157 20.00 -62.63 -1.45
C ARG A 157 18.81 -62.10 -0.62
N THR A 158 17.87 -63.02 -0.38
CA THR A 158 17.04 -63.29 0.81
C THR A 158 17.40 -62.42 2.04
N LYS A 159 16.45 -61.63 2.58
CA LYS A 159 15.67 -61.88 3.82
C LYS A 159 16.55 -62.24 5.02
N GLU A 160 16.30 -61.89 6.26
CA GLU A 160 15.23 -61.30 7.06
C GLU A 160 15.84 -61.35 8.47
N ARG A 161 15.34 -60.51 9.40
CA ARG A 161 15.23 -60.87 10.84
C ARG A 161 16.57 -61.08 11.58
N GLU A 162 16.70 -60.88 12.88
CA GLU A 162 15.74 -60.78 13.97
C GLU A 162 16.52 -60.15 15.15
N GLU A 163 15.80 -59.38 15.97
CA GLU A 163 15.91 -59.38 17.43
C GLU A 163 17.30 -59.38 18.09
N ARG A 164 17.68 -58.24 18.68
CA ARG A 164 17.68 -58.01 20.15
C ARG A 164 18.30 -56.66 20.51
#